data_AF-A0A291B7Z9-F1
#
_entry.id   AF-A0A291B7Z9-F1
#
_cell.length_a   1.000
_cell.length_b   1.000
_cell.length_c   1.000
_cell.angle_alpha   90.00
_cell.angle_beta   90.00
_cell.angle_gamma   90.00
#
_symmetry.space_group_name_H-M   'P 1'
#
loop_
_entity.id
_entity.type
_entity.pdbx_description
1 polymer ?
#
loop_
_entity_poly.entity_id
_entity_poly.type
_entity_poly.pdbx_seq_one_letter_code
_entity_poly.pdbx_strand_id
1 'polypeptide(L)'
;MREFDVLKKSNRYFICRKNSGYCHIIIDSNSHNLPLGKSMLNVEEISDRDIHFTKGSVFRLTLPFEEQNNIDICTLATGRKNNFIYRRCLQLGGKWEPILNEWVFSTSVKKNVDAIQGIIDSEKKYIEATFEETISLTNEILTLFGYPLIKTVTASGKVILHNGIKLMSGDLAWSSSGEINKSIILVGSKLRLFIPSLMLDSEYFHEDYLCVVNIKKKCKPKKSTVPTWSNF
;
A
#
# COMPACT_ATOMS: atom_id res chain seq x y z
N MET A 1 20.00 0.83 10.31
CA MET A 1 20.81 1.75 11.15
C MET A 1 22.27 1.69 10.72
N ARG A 2 23.00 2.76 10.96
CA ARG A 2 24.44 2.88 10.72
C ARG A 2 25.07 3.49 11.97
N GLU A 3 26.28 3.06 12.32
CA GLU A 3 27.02 3.65 13.43
C GLU A 3 27.66 4.96 12.96
N PHE A 4 27.53 6.00 13.78
CA PHE A 4 28.18 7.29 13.60
C PHE A 4 28.87 7.71 14.89
N ASP A 5 29.99 8.40 14.75
CA ASP A 5 30.71 9.05 15.83
C ASP A 5 30.55 10.57 15.66
N VAL A 6 29.67 11.17 16.48
CA VAL A 6 29.31 12.59 16.42
C VAL A 6 30.37 13.41 17.14
N LEU A 7 31.21 14.10 16.38
CA LEU A 7 32.40 14.76 16.91
C LEU A 7 32.10 16.17 17.43
N LYS A 8 31.30 16.94 16.68
CA LYS A 8 31.04 18.35 16.98
C LYS A 8 29.70 18.82 16.43
N LYS A 9 29.01 19.66 17.19
CA LYS A 9 27.84 20.43 16.75
C LYS A 9 28.29 21.77 16.15
N SER A 10 27.89 22.05 14.92
CA SER A 10 28.02 23.38 14.28
C SER A 10 26.64 24.04 14.18
N ASN A 11 26.52 25.22 13.56
CA ASN A 11 25.23 25.92 13.47
C ASN A 11 24.17 25.20 12.60
N ARG A 12 24.59 24.53 11.52
CA ARG A 12 23.68 23.89 10.55
C ARG A 12 23.84 22.37 10.46
N TYR A 13 24.95 21.85 10.94
CA TYR A 13 25.31 20.43 10.79
C TYR A 13 26.03 19.92 12.04
N PHE A 14 25.86 18.64 12.32
CA PHE A 14 26.80 17.86 13.13
C PHE A 14 27.90 17.30 12.25
N ILE A 15 29.15 17.49 12.66
CA ILE A 15 30.31 16.85 12.03
C ILE A 15 30.44 15.47 12.65
N CYS A 16 30.35 14.44 11.81
CA CYS A 16 30.33 13.06 12.22
C CYS A 16 31.40 12.27 11.48
N ARG A 17 31.81 11.14 12.05
CA ARG A 17 32.63 10.15 11.38
C ARG A 17 31.84 8.86 11.21
N LYS A 18 31.85 8.31 10.00
CA LYS A 18 31.28 7.01 9.65
C LYS A 18 32.40 6.16 9.07
N ASN A 19 32.73 5.04 9.71
CA ASN A 19 33.91 4.24 9.40
C ASN A 19 35.19 5.11 9.43
N SER A 20 35.93 5.19 8.31
CA SER A 20 37.13 6.02 8.13
C SER A 20 36.85 7.42 7.55
N GLY A 21 35.61 7.73 7.17
CA GLY A 21 35.25 8.97 6.46
C GLY A 21 34.54 10.01 7.33
N TYR A 22 34.79 11.28 7.04
CA TYR A 22 34.01 12.40 7.61
C TYR A 22 32.71 12.60 6.84
N CYS A 23 31.64 12.90 7.58
CA CYS A 23 30.31 13.14 7.04
C CYS A 23 29.57 14.17 7.90
N HIS A 24 28.42 14.63 7.41
CA HIS A 24 27.60 15.62 8.09
C HIS A 24 26.20 15.09 8.34
N ILE A 25 25.62 15.43 9.49
CA ILE A 25 24.19 15.22 9.76
C ILE A 25 23.53 16.60 9.89
N ILE A 26 22.44 16.86 9.17
CA ILE A 26 21.73 18.16 9.24
C ILE A 26 21.12 18.35 10.63
N ILE A 27 21.15 19.58 11.13
CA ILE A 27 20.42 19.99 12.33
C ILE A 27 18.99 20.38 11.93
N ASP A 28 18.02 19.53 12.28
CA ASP A 28 16.59 19.73 12.06
C ASP A 28 15.80 19.33 13.33
N SER A 29 14.48 19.20 13.21
CA SER A 29 13.61 18.81 14.33
C SER A 29 13.93 17.42 14.90
N ASN A 30 14.49 16.51 14.10
CA ASN A 30 14.77 15.14 14.50
C ASN A 30 16.17 14.99 15.11
N SER A 31 17.10 15.88 14.76
CA SER A 31 18.50 15.80 15.15
C SER A 31 18.94 16.85 16.16
N HIS A 32 18.10 17.83 16.50
CA HIS A 32 18.47 18.94 17.40
C HIS A 32 19.10 18.47 18.72
N ASN A 33 18.58 17.38 19.27
CA ASN A 33 18.97 16.75 20.54
C ASN A 33 20.03 15.65 20.40
N LEU A 34 20.66 15.48 19.23
CA LEU A 34 21.68 14.45 19.01
C LEU A 34 22.91 14.72 19.91
N PRO A 35 23.27 13.80 20.83
CA PRO A 35 24.45 13.96 21.68
C PRO A 35 25.75 13.73 20.90
N LEU A 36 26.85 14.23 21.46
CA LEU A 36 28.19 13.94 20.96
C LEU A 36 28.60 12.51 21.36
N GLY A 37 29.44 11.89 20.54
CA GLY A 37 29.94 10.53 20.73
C GLY A 37 29.33 9.51 19.78
N LYS A 38 29.54 8.22 20.08
CA LYS A 38 29.07 7.12 19.23
C LYS A 38 27.58 6.89 19.40
N SER A 39 26.87 6.74 18.28
CA SER A 39 25.44 6.46 18.28
C SER A 39 25.04 5.64 17.05
N MET A 40 24.07 4.75 17.25
CA MET A 40 23.44 4.01 16.16
C MET A 40 22.25 4.82 15.64
N LEU A 41 22.32 5.24 14.38
CA LEU A 41 21.37 6.18 13.82
C LEU A 41 20.68 5.59 12.58
N ASN A 42 19.38 5.84 12.47
CA ASN A 42 18.56 5.64 11.29
C ASN A 42 18.56 6.93 10.48
N VAL A 43 19.22 6.89 9.32
CA VAL A 43 19.49 8.07 8.52
C VAL A 43 19.22 7.81 7.05
N GLU A 44 18.76 8.85 6.38
CA GLU A 44 18.67 8.95 4.93
C GLU A 44 19.87 9.76 4.41
N GLU A 45 20.43 9.35 3.27
CA GLU A 45 21.48 10.12 2.60
C GLU A 45 20.84 11.13 1.64
N ILE A 46 21.13 12.41 1.85
CA ILE A 46 20.57 13.54 1.10
C ILE A 46 21.68 14.36 0.45
N SER A 47 22.76 13.69 0.05
CA SER A 47 23.96 14.29 -0.50
C SER A 47 23.67 15.06 -1.79
N ASP A 48 23.40 16.35 -1.66
CA ASP A 48 23.30 17.32 -2.77
C ASP A 48 24.39 18.40 -2.60
N ARG A 49 25.30 18.47 -3.57
CA ARG A 49 26.46 19.37 -3.53
C ARG A 49 26.07 20.83 -3.69
N ASP A 50 25.01 21.11 -4.43
CA ASP A 50 24.57 22.46 -4.77
C ASP A 50 23.74 23.09 -3.64
N ILE A 51 23.07 22.24 -2.85
CA ILE A 51 22.24 22.67 -1.70
C ILE A 51 23.05 22.72 -0.40
N HIS A 52 23.90 21.73 -0.15
CA HIS A 52 24.54 21.58 1.17
C HIS A 52 25.95 22.16 1.24
N PHE A 53 26.56 22.53 0.10
CA PHE A 53 27.90 23.12 -0.01
C PHE A 53 29.02 22.32 0.71
N THR A 54 28.82 21.01 0.93
CA THR A 54 29.80 20.14 1.58
C THR A 54 30.35 19.09 0.60
N LYS A 55 31.66 18.86 0.61
CA LYS A 55 32.31 17.84 -0.22
C LYS A 55 32.07 16.38 0.22
N GLY A 56 31.50 16.16 1.41
CA GLY A 56 31.24 14.83 1.98
C GLY A 56 29.75 14.46 2.00
N SER A 57 29.45 13.20 2.33
CA SER A 57 28.06 12.73 2.45
C SER A 57 27.30 13.49 3.52
N VAL A 58 26.06 13.88 3.20
CA VAL A 58 25.14 14.56 4.10
C VAL A 58 23.98 13.62 4.42
N PHE A 59 23.70 13.48 5.70
CA PHE A 59 22.67 12.60 6.21
C PHE A 59 21.61 13.39 6.97
N ARG A 60 20.39 12.87 6.97
CA ARG A 60 19.27 13.36 7.76
C ARG A 60 18.73 12.23 8.63
N LEU A 61 18.47 12.53 9.90
CA LEU A 61 17.81 11.60 10.81
C LEU A 61 16.36 11.40 10.38
N THR A 62 15.97 10.15 10.14
CA THR A 62 14.59 9.83 9.76
C THR A 62 13.63 9.89 10.95
N LEU A 63 14.16 9.82 12.18
CA LEU A 63 13.42 9.84 13.44
C LEU A 63 14.12 10.70 14.49
N PRO A 64 13.40 11.25 15.48
CA PRO A 64 14.01 11.90 16.64
C PRO A 64 15.07 11.03 17.31
N PHE A 65 16.13 11.64 17.86
CA PHE A 65 17.21 10.90 18.53
C PHE A 65 16.70 9.97 19.64
N GLU A 66 15.72 10.42 20.41
CA GLU A 66 15.11 9.68 21.52
C GLU A 66 14.43 8.38 21.06
N GLU A 67 14.02 8.30 19.79
CA GLU A 67 13.34 7.15 19.19
C GLU A 67 14.29 6.23 18.41
N GLN A 68 15.59 6.54 18.35
CA GLN A 68 16.57 5.78 17.55
C GLN A 68 16.77 4.35 18.04
N ASN A 69 16.65 4.13 19.35
CA ASN A 69 16.73 2.81 19.97
C ASN A 69 15.40 2.05 19.92
N ASN A 70 14.33 2.72 19.50
CA ASN A 70 13.01 2.12 19.40
C ASN A 70 12.79 1.57 17.99
N ILE A 71 13.51 0.49 17.65
CA ILE A 71 13.26 -0.30 16.44
C ILE A 71 12.09 -1.24 16.71
N ASP A 72 11.10 -0.78 17.46
CA ASP A 72 9.83 -1.48 17.50
C ASP A 72 9.32 -1.52 16.07
N ILE A 73 9.05 -2.72 15.60
CA ILE A 73 8.39 -2.94 14.32
C ILE A 73 6.90 -3.03 14.59
N CYS A 74 6.10 -2.47 13.69
CA CYS A 74 4.67 -2.75 13.64
C CYS A 74 4.38 -3.52 12.36
N THR A 75 3.36 -4.36 12.40
CA THR A 75 2.95 -5.16 11.25
C THR A 75 1.52 -4.85 10.84
N LEU A 76 1.19 -5.12 9.58
CA LEU A 76 -0.13 -4.94 9.01
C LEU A 76 -0.53 -6.17 8.19
N ALA A 77 -1.58 -6.85 8.64
CA ALA A 77 -2.19 -7.95 7.92
C ALA A 77 -3.25 -7.41 6.94
N THR A 78 -2.87 -7.22 5.67
CA THR A 78 -3.78 -6.60 4.68
C THR A 78 -4.84 -7.54 4.11
N GLY A 79 -4.72 -8.84 4.38
CA GLY A 79 -5.61 -9.87 3.85
C GLY A 79 -5.57 -9.94 2.32
N ARG A 80 -6.71 -9.70 1.66
CA ARG A 80 -6.81 -9.79 0.20
C ARG A 80 -6.05 -8.65 -0.48
N LYS A 81 -5.30 -8.97 -1.54
CA LYS A 81 -4.59 -7.98 -2.38
C LYS A 81 -5.51 -6.82 -2.78
N ASN A 82 -5.09 -5.61 -2.43
CA ASN A 82 -5.71 -4.34 -2.78
C ASN A 82 -4.61 -3.38 -3.23
N ASN A 83 -4.76 -2.79 -4.41
CA ASN A 83 -3.73 -1.96 -5.04
C ASN A 83 -3.51 -0.64 -4.29
N PHE A 84 -4.56 -0.03 -3.73
CA PHE A 84 -4.43 1.21 -2.96
C PHE A 84 -3.68 0.97 -1.65
N ILE A 85 -4.06 -0.09 -0.91
CA ILE A 85 -3.34 -0.48 0.31
C ILE A 85 -1.87 -0.79 -0.01
N TYR A 86 -1.62 -1.59 -1.04
CA TYR A 86 -0.27 -1.97 -1.46
C TYR A 86 0.60 -0.73 -1.74
N ARG A 87 0.11 0.21 -2.55
CA ARG A 87 0.81 1.48 -2.83
C ARG A 87 1.05 2.27 -1.54
N ARG A 88 0.07 2.31 -0.64
CA ARG A 88 0.18 3.04 0.61
C ARG A 88 1.21 2.41 1.55
N CYS A 89 1.26 1.08 1.65
CA CYS A 89 2.28 0.38 2.42
C CYS A 89 3.68 0.71 1.92
N LEU A 90 3.90 0.70 0.59
CA LEU A 90 5.18 1.09 0.01
C LEU A 90 5.55 2.55 0.32
N GLN A 91 4.60 3.48 0.23
CA GLN A 91 4.84 4.90 0.57
C GLN A 91 5.24 5.11 2.04
N LEU A 92 4.73 4.28 2.94
CA LEU A 92 5.10 4.31 4.36
C LEU A 92 6.42 3.58 4.66
N GLY A 93 7.16 3.15 3.63
CA GLY A 93 8.41 2.41 3.77
C GLY A 93 8.23 0.96 4.21
N GLY A 94 7.01 0.41 4.07
CA GLY A 94 6.69 -0.96 4.42
C GLY A 94 7.42 -1.96 3.54
N LYS A 95 7.81 -3.09 4.14
CA LYS A 95 8.36 -4.25 3.44
C LYS A 95 7.44 -5.43 3.61
N TRP A 96 7.15 -6.13 2.53
CA TRP A 96 6.35 -7.35 2.58
C TRP A 96 7.20 -8.51 3.10
N GLU A 97 6.73 -9.16 4.18
CA GLU A 97 7.36 -10.35 4.74
C GLU A 97 6.53 -11.60 4.37
N PRO A 98 6.99 -12.41 3.40
CA PRO A 98 6.21 -13.54 2.87
C PRO A 98 5.95 -14.65 3.88
N ILE A 99 6.82 -14.84 4.89
CA ILE A 99 6.64 -15.90 5.90
C ILE A 99 5.47 -15.57 6.82
N LEU A 100 5.38 -14.32 7.27
CA LEU A 100 4.30 -13.84 8.13
C LEU A 100 3.05 -13.49 7.31
N ASN A 101 3.20 -13.28 6.00
CA ASN A 101 2.15 -12.77 5.11
C ASN A 101 1.61 -11.41 5.61
N GLU A 102 2.53 -10.56 6.07
CA GLU A 102 2.26 -9.24 6.63
C GLU A 102 3.23 -8.20 6.08
N TRP A 103 2.82 -6.94 6.14
CA TRP A 103 3.74 -5.82 5.93
C TRP A 103 4.42 -5.46 7.23
N VAL A 104 5.72 -5.20 7.18
CA VAL A 104 6.54 -4.79 8.32
C VAL A 104 6.97 -3.34 8.13
N PHE A 105 6.81 -2.53 9.18
CA PHE A 105 7.15 -1.10 9.20
C PHE A 105 7.94 -0.74 10.46
N SER A 106 8.60 0.42 10.42
CA SER A 106 9.06 1.09 11.65
C SER A 106 7.87 1.60 12.46
N THR A 107 7.94 1.55 13.78
CA THR A 107 6.88 2.05 14.67
C THR A 107 6.64 3.56 14.55
N SER A 108 7.58 4.31 13.96
CA SER A 108 7.38 5.73 13.65
C SER A 108 6.15 6.03 12.78
N VAL A 109 5.75 5.08 11.92
CA VAL A 109 4.55 5.19 11.09
C VAL A 109 3.37 4.41 11.66
N LYS A 110 3.45 3.91 12.90
CA LYS A 110 2.43 3.07 13.54
C LYS A 110 1.06 3.70 13.50
N LYS A 111 0.93 4.99 13.82
CA LYS A 111 -0.35 5.71 13.75
C LYS A 111 -1.00 5.63 12.36
N ASN A 112 -0.19 5.72 11.30
CA ASN A 112 -0.65 5.63 9.92
C ASN A 112 -1.02 4.18 9.55
N VAL A 113 -0.26 3.21 10.04
CA VAL A 113 -0.53 1.77 9.88
C VAL A 113 -1.84 1.39 10.58
N ASP A 114 -2.03 1.82 11.83
CA ASP A 114 -3.25 1.58 12.63
C ASP A 114 -4.48 2.19 11.95
N ALA A 115 -4.35 3.37 11.33
CA ALA A 115 -5.43 3.98 10.56
C ALA A 115 -5.85 3.13 9.35
N ILE A 116 -4.88 2.55 8.63
CA ILE A 116 -5.15 1.63 7.51
C ILE A 116 -5.79 0.34 8.03
N GLN A 117 -5.27 -0.23 9.12
CA GLN A 117 -5.81 -1.43 9.77
C GLN A 117 -7.28 -1.22 10.16
N GLY A 118 -7.61 -0.06 10.75
CA GLY A 118 -8.98 0.29 11.12
C GLY A 118 -9.95 0.31 9.93
N ILE A 119 -9.49 0.74 8.74
CA ILE A 119 -10.30 0.68 7.51
C ILE A 119 -10.52 -0.78 7.08
N ILE A 120 -9.44 -1.58 7.08
CA ILE A 120 -9.47 -2.99 6.65
C ILE A 120 -10.38 -3.83 7.55
N ASP A 121 -10.32 -3.61 8.86
CA ASP A 121 -11.06 -4.37 9.88
C ASP A 121 -12.50 -3.89 10.06
N SER A 122 -12.87 -2.79 9.41
CA SER A 122 -14.24 -2.30 9.43
C SER A 122 -15.23 -3.34 8.88
N GLU A 123 -16.51 -3.17 9.25
CA GLU A 123 -17.55 -4.12 8.88
C GLU A 123 -17.59 -4.37 7.37
N LYS A 124 -17.48 -5.65 6.96
CA LYS A 124 -17.54 -6.03 5.54
C LYS A 124 -18.98 -5.99 5.03
N LYS A 125 -19.24 -5.10 4.07
CA LYS A 125 -20.51 -4.96 3.38
C LYS A 125 -20.48 -5.72 2.04
N TYR A 126 -21.58 -6.39 1.72
CA TYR A 126 -21.76 -7.03 0.43
C TYR A 126 -22.40 -6.03 -0.52
N ILE A 127 -21.71 -5.69 -1.60
CA ILE A 127 -22.19 -4.70 -2.56
C ILE A 127 -22.41 -5.32 -3.94
N GLU A 128 -23.28 -4.68 -4.72
CA GLU A 128 -23.46 -4.89 -6.15
C GLU A 128 -23.09 -3.58 -6.86
N ALA A 129 -22.09 -3.64 -7.73
CA ALA A 129 -21.65 -2.54 -8.58
C ALA A 129 -22.20 -2.78 -10.00
N THR A 130 -22.98 -1.84 -10.51
CA THR A 130 -23.51 -1.84 -11.88
C THR A 130 -22.78 -0.78 -12.68
N PHE A 131 -22.17 -1.19 -13.79
CA PHE A 131 -21.43 -0.30 -14.68
C PHE A 131 -22.41 0.38 -15.64
N GLU A 132 -22.59 1.68 -15.53
CA GLU A 132 -23.52 2.46 -16.36
C GLU A 132 -22.89 2.85 -17.71
N GLU A 133 -21.56 2.77 -17.81
CA GLU A 133 -20.79 2.94 -19.04
C GLU A 133 -19.78 1.80 -19.23
N THR A 134 -19.30 1.65 -20.46
CA THR A 134 -18.21 0.72 -20.77
C THR A 134 -16.90 1.35 -20.32
N ILE A 135 -16.19 0.69 -19.39
CA ILE A 135 -14.89 1.14 -18.92
C ILE A 135 -13.82 0.33 -19.64
N SER A 136 -12.84 1.04 -20.20
CA SER A 136 -11.71 0.47 -20.93
C SER A 136 -10.42 1.10 -20.42
N LEU A 137 -9.61 0.30 -19.72
CA LEU A 137 -8.33 0.74 -19.20
C LEU A 137 -7.18 0.12 -19.99
N THR A 138 -6.20 0.94 -20.36
CA THR A 138 -4.99 0.53 -21.09
C THR A 138 -3.79 0.60 -20.16
N ASN A 139 -3.02 -0.48 -20.10
CA ASN A 139 -1.86 -0.67 -19.23
C ASN A 139 -2.14 -0.51 -17.73
N GLU A 140 -3.42 -0.58 -17.35
CA GLU A 140 -3.88 -0.50 -15.98
C GLU A 140 -4.73 -1.72 -15.62
N ILE A 141 -4.73 -2.03 -14.33
CA ILE A 141 -5.52 -3.13 -13.77
C ILE A 141 -6.88 -2.56 -13.42
N LEU A 142 -7.94 -3.14 -13.98
CA LEU A 142 -9.31 -2.80 -13.57
C LEU A 142 -9.55 -3.28 -12.13
N THR A 143 -9.87 -2.33 -11.26
CA THR A 143 -10.12 -2.54 -9.83
C THR A 143 -11.55 -2.11 -9.47
N LEU A 144 -11.94 -2.38 -8.23
CA LEU A 144 -13.07 -1.72 -7.61
C LEU A 144 -12.73 -1.54 -6.12
N PHE A 145 -12.69 -0.29 -5.67
CA PHE A 145 -12.12 0.10 -4.37
C PHE A 145 -10.69 -0.43 -4.14
N GLY A 146 -9.89 -0.47 -5.20
CA GLY A 146 -8.53 -0.99 -5.22
C GLY A 146 -8.42 -2.50 -5.31
N TYR A 147 -9.52 -3.27 -5.24
CA TYR A 147 -9.47 -4.72 -5.41
C TYR A 147 -9.41 -5.10 -6.89
N PRO A 148 -8.34 -5.77 -7.37
CA PRO A 148 -8.28 -6.23 -8.75
C PRO A 148 -9.43 -7.19 -9.08
N LEU A 149 -10.08 -6.95 -10.22
CA LEU A 149 -11.19 -7.77 -10.67
C LEU A 149 -10.71 -9.07 -11.29
N ILE A 150 -9.76 -8.96 -12.23
CA ILE A 150 -9.22 -10.07 -13.02
C ILE A 150 -8.01 -10.67 -12.30
N LYS A 151 -8.05 -11.98 -12.06
CA LYS A 151 -6.91 -12.74 -11.52
C LYS A 151 -5.99 -13.22 -12.63
N THR A 152 -6.56 -13.81 -13.66
CA THR A 152 -5.82 -14.39 -14.79
C THR A 152 -6.76 -14.59 -15.97
N VAL A 153 -6.19 -14.87 -17.14
CA VAL A 153 -6.91 -15.19 -18.37
C VAL A 153 -6.41 -16.55 -18.86
N THR A 154 -7.32 -17.45 -19.18
CA THR A 154 -6.96 -18.78 -19.69
C THR A 154 -6.40 -18.67 -21.11
N ALA A 155 -5.73 -19.72 -21.58
CA ALA A 155 -5.29 -19.82 -22.97
C ALA A 155 -6.45 -19.69 -23.98
N SER A 156 -7.66 -20.04 -23.58
CA SER A 156 -8.89 -19.85 -24.37
C SER A 156 -9.47 -18.44 -24.33
N GLY A 157 -8.80 -17.47 -23.69
CA GLY A 157 -9.27 -16.10 -23.58
C GLY A 157 -10.35 -15.87 -22.50
N LYS A 158 -10.66 -16.89 -21.68
CA LYS A 158 -11.66 -16.76 -20.61
C LYS A 158 -11.07 -16.04 -19.41
N VAL A 159 -11.75 -14.99 -18.97
CA VAL A 159 -11.36 -14.22 -17.78
C VAL A 159 -11.73 -14.97 -16.50
N ILE A 160 -10.76 -15.13 -15.60
CA ILE A 160 -10.95 -15.68 -14.26
C ILE A 160 -10.86 -14.53 -13.25
N LEU A 161 -11.92 -14.35 -12.48
CA LEU A 161 -12.03 -13.31 -11.46
C LEU A 161 -11.25 -13.67 -10.18
N HIS A 162 -10.86 -12.65 -9.41
CA HIS A 162 -10.31 -12.86 -8.09
C HIS A 162 -11.34 -13.41 -7.09
N ASN A 163 -10.84 -14.17 -6.10
CA ASN A 163 -11.66 -14.74 -5.03
C ASN A 163 -12.53 -13.67 -4.35
N GLY A 164 -13.81 -13.99 -4.15
CA GLY A 164 -14.77 -13.09 -3.52
C GLY A 164 -15.41 -12.08 -4.47
N ILE A 165 -15.08 -12.10 -5.77
CA ILE A 165 -15.79 -11.34 -6.81
C ILE A 165 -16.65 -12.29 -7.62
N LYS A 166 -17.89 -11.88 -7.91
CA LYS A 166 -18.81 -12.59 -8.79
C LYS A 166 -19.34 -11.66 -9.88
N LEU A 167 -19.19 -12.06 -11.13
CA LEU A 167 -19.91 -11.48 -12.25
C LEU A 167 -21.31 -12.08 -12.30
N MET A 168 -22.32 -11.23 -12.13
CA MET A 168 -23.72 -11.62 -12.09
C MET A 168 -24.36 -11.53 -13.48
N SER A 169 -23.96 -10.54 -14.28
CA SER A 169 -24.41 -10.31 -15.65
C SER A 169 -23.43 -9.41 -16.38
N GLY A 170 -23.49 -9.42 -17.72
CA GLY A 170 -22.60 -8.66 -18.60
C GLY A 170 -21.29 -9.39 -18.86
N ASP A 171 -20.31 -8.65 -19.36
CA ASP A 171 -19.03 -9.21 -19.81
C ASP A 171 -17.83 -8.40 -19.32
N LEU A 172 -16.78 -9.14 -19.05
CA LEU A 172 -15.47 -8.64 -18.69
C LEU A 172 -14.45 -9.29 -19.61
N ALA A 173 -13.70 -8.48 -20.33
CA ALA A 173 -12.69 -8.90 -21.27
C ALA A 173 -11.31 -8.38 -20.85
N TRP A 174 -10.29 -9.14 -21.22
CA TRP A 174 -8.91 -8.71 -21.12
C TRP A 174 -8.17 -9.15 -22.37
N SER A 175 -7.36 -8.25 -22.92
CA SER A 175 -6.56 -8.50 -24.11
C SER A 175 -5.14 -8.01 -23.90
N SER A 176 -4.18 -8.80 -24.33
CA SER A 176 -2.78 -8.39 -24.46
C SER A 176 -2.41 -8.38 -25.94
N SER A 177 -1.90 -7.25 -26.42
CA SER A 177 -1.38 -7.09 -27.77
C SER A 177 0.01 -6.48 -27.69
N GLY A 178 1.04 -7.32 -27.85
CA GLY A 178 2.43 -6.91 -27.57
C GLY A 178 2.59 -6.49 -26.11
N GLU A 179 3.10 -5.28 -25.90
CA GLU A 179 3.29 -4.66 -24.58
C GLU A 179 2.01 -4.00 -24.03
N ILE A 180 0.96 -3.90 -24.84
CA ILE A 180 -0.27 -3.21 -24.47
C ILE A 180 -1.25 -4.21 -23.85
N ASN A 181 -1.57 -4.00 -22.59
CA ASN A 181 -2.61 -4.73 -21.88
C ASN A 181 -3.87 -3.88 -21.79
N LYS A 182 -5.03 -4.48 -22.01
CA LYS A 182 -6.31 -3.76 -21.96
C LYS A 182 -7.34 -4.55 -21.17
N SER A 183 -7.97 -3.90 -20.19
CA SER A 183 -9.07 -4.45 -19.40
C SER A 183 -10.35 -3.71 -19.77
N ILE A 184 -11.40 -4.44 -20.12
CA ILE A 184 -12.67 -3.85 -20.57
C ILE A 184 -13.82 -4.49 -19.79
N ILE A 185 -14.66 -3.67 -19.18
CA ILE A 185 -15.97 -4.09 -18.64
C ILE A 185 -17.06 -3.36 -19.40
N LEU A 186 -18.03 -4.12 -19.93
CA LEU A 186 -19.10 -3.55 -20.76
C LEU A 186 -20.17 -2.87 -19.89
N VAL A 187 -20.81 -1.87 -20.45
CA VAL A 187 -22.04 -1.26 -19.90
C VAL A 187 -23.07 -2.33 -19.54
N GLY A 188 -23.78 -2.12 -18.43
CA GLY A 188 -24.79 -3.03 -17.90
C GLY A 188 -24.22 -4.23 -17.14
N SER A 189 -22.89 -4.39 -17.09
CA SER A 189 -22.25 -5.43 -16.30
C SER A 189 -22.50 -5.23 -14.80
N LYS A 190 -22.66 -6.33 -14.07
CA LYS A 190 -22.94 -6.31 -12.62
C LYS A 190 -21.96 -7.20 -11.87
N LEU A 191 -21.20 -6.60 -10.96
CA LEU A 191 -20.25 -7.30 -10.10
C LEU A 191 -20.72 -7.28 -8.66
N ARG A 192 -20.46 -8.37 -7.93
CA ARG A 192 -20.67 -8.43 -6.49
C ARG A 192 -19.40 -8.83 -5.76
N LEU A 193 -19.16 -8.19 -4.64
CA LEU A 193 -17.98 -8.39 -3.80
C LEU A 193 -18.22 -7.88 -2.38
N PHE A 194 -17.38 -8.35 -1.45
CA PHE A 194 -17.33 -7.85 -0.09
C PHE A 194 -16.27 -6.76 0.03
N ILE A 195 -16.65 -5.64 0.65
CA ILE A 195 -15.78 -4.48 0.85
C ILE A 195 -15.90 -4.00 2.30
N PRO A 196 -14.80 -3.68 2.98
CA PRO A 196 -14.84 -2.98 4.26
C PRO A 196 -15.61 -1.66 4.14
N SER A 197 -16.54 -1.44 5.06
CA SER A 197 -17.49 -0.32 4.99
C SER A 197 -16.81 1.05 4.88
N LEU A 198 -15.71 1.26 5.60
CA LEU A 198 -14.98 2.53 5.59
C LEU A 198 -14.27 2.81 4.25
N MET A 199 -14.05 1.80 3.39
CA MET A 199 -13.51 2.03 2.05
C MET A 199 -14.54 2.69 1.13
N LEU A 200 -15.84 2.48 1.36
CA LEU A 200 -16.90 3.07 0.54
C LEU A 200 -16.98 4.58 0.69
N ASP A 201 -16.64 5.07 1.89
CA ASP A 201 -16.77 6.49 2.27
C ASP A 201 -15.43 7.23 2.19
N SER A 202 -14.34 6.55 1.81
CA SER A 202 -12.98 7.10 1.80
C SER A 202 -12.54 7.48 0.41
N GLU A 203 -12.18 8.75 0.21
CA GLU A 203 -11.61 9.27 -1.04
C GLU A 203 -10.34 8.52 -1.48
N TYR A 204 -9.54 8.01 -0.53
CA TYR A 204 -8.34 7.23 -0.82
C TYR A 204 -8.56 5.92 -1.58
N PHE A 205 -9.78 5.38 -1.54
CA PHE A 205 -10.14 4.12 -2.20
C PHE A 205 -11.06 4.36 -3.40
N HIS A 206 -11.14 5.60 -3.88
CA HIS A 206 -12.03 5.99 -4.96
C HIS A 206 -11.31 5.95 -6.31
N GLU A 207 -11.79 5.15 -7.25
CA GLU A 207 -11.36 5.24 -8.66
C GLU A 207 -12.18 6.28 -9.43
N ASP A 208 -11.56 6.98 -10.38
CA ASP A 208 -12.23 8.05 -11.14
C ASP A 208 -13.50 7.57 -11.85
N TYR A 209 -13.47 6.35 -12.39
CA TYR A 209 -14.60 5.74 -13.08
C TYR A 209 -15.73 5.26 -12.16
N LEU A 210 -15.60 5.36 -10.83
CA LEU A 210 -16.72 5.06 -9.93
C LEU A 210 -17.89 6.05 -10.10
N CYS A 211 -17.66 7.22 -10.70
CA CYS A 211 -18.73 8.16 -11.04
C CYS A 211 -19.78 7.58 -12.00
N VAL A 212 -19.41 6.57 -12.80
CA VAL A 212 -20.28 5.85 -13.74
C VAL A 212 -20.61 4.43 -13.25
N VAL A 213 -20.42 4.17 -11.95
CA VAL A 213 -20.71 2.89 -11.32
C VAL A 213 -21.73 3.05 -10.21
N ASN A 214 -22.90 2.46 -10.40
CA ASN A 214 -23.98 2.47 -9.42
C ASN A 214 -23.78 1.38 -8.36
N ILE A 215 -23.63 1.79 -7.10
CA ILE A 215 -23.32 0.89 -5.99
C ILE A 215 -24.54 0.71 -5.10
N LYS A 216 -24.97 -0.55 -4.95
CA LYS A 216 -26.09 -0.94 -4.08
C LYS A 216 -25.61 -1.91 -3.01
N LYS A 217 -25.93 -1.61 -1.76
CA LYS A 217 -25.75 -2.55 -0.64
C LYS A 217 -26.74 -3.71 -0.81
N LYS A 218 -26.27 -4.95 -0.63
CA LYS A 218 -27.09 -6.17 -0.69
C LYS A 218 -26.99 -6.94 0.61
N CYS A 219 -28.03 -7.68 0.93
CA CYS A 219 -27.97 -8.68 2.00
C CYS A 219 -26.95 -9.77 1.62
N LYS A 220 -26.19 -10.25 2.59
CA LYS A 220 -25.25 -11.37 2.38
C LYS A 220 -26.02 -12.55 1.78
N PRO A 221 -25.46 -13.26 0.78
CA PRO A 221 -26.10 -14.46 0.27
C PRO A 221 -26.21 -15.46 1.43
N LYS A 222 -27.43 -15.93 1.73
CA LYS A 222 -27.60 -17.10 2.60
C LYS A 222 -26.77 -18.22 1.97
N LYS A 223 -25.90 -18.89 2.74
CA LYS A 223 -25.19 -20.08 2.25
C LYS A 223 -26.26 -20.99 1.63
N SER A 224 -26.17 -21.30 0.33
CA SER A 224 -27.05 -22.31 -0.23
C SER A 224 -26.75 -23.60 0.53
N THR A 225 -27.74 -24.12 1.25
CA THR A 225 -27.78 -25.54 1.58
C THR A 225 -27.56 -26.29 0.30
N VAL A 226 -26.38 -26.89 0.15
CA VAL A 226 -26.14 -27.91 -0.87
C VAL A 226 -27.19 -29.00 -0.58
N PRO A 227 -28.03 -29.41 -1.54
CA PRO A 227 -28.81 -30.62 -1.35
C PRO A 227 -27.79 -31.75 -1.25
N THR A 228 -27.68 -32.34 -0.06
CA THR A 228 -27.08 -33.66 0.10
C THR A 228 -27.91 -34.60 -0.76
N TRP A 229 -27.43 -34.90 -1.97
CA TRP A 229 -27.87 -36.09 -2.68
C TRP A 229 -27.26 -37.27 -1.93
N SER A 230 -28.04 -37.78 -0.98
CA SER A 230 -27.87 -39.13 -0.44
C SER A 230 -28.03 -40.12 -1.59
N ASN A 231 -27.02 -40.98 -1.75
CA ASN A 231 -27.01 -42.30 -2.36
C ASN A 231 -28.29 -42.72 -3.09
N PHE A 232 -28.18 -42.97 -4.41
CA PHE A 232 -28.56 -44.22 -5.07
C PHE A 232 -27.81 -44.34 -6.39
#